data_AF-I5C6B4-F1
#
_entry.id   AF-I5C6B4-F1
#
_cell.length_a   1.000
_cell.length_b   1.000
_cell.length_c   1.000
_cell.angle_alpha   90.00
_cell.angle_beta   90.00
_cell.angle_gamma   90.00
#
_symmetry.space_group_name_H-M   'P 1'
#
loop_
_entity.id
_entity.type
_entity.pdbx_description
1 polymer ?
#
loop_
_entity_poly.entity_id
_entity_poly.type
_entity_poly.pdbx_seq_one_letter_code
_entity_poly.pdbx_strand_id
1 'polypeptide(L)' 'MQGRSIAELETALAEARAAKGPFVVVIDTDPYPTTEAGGYWWDVAVPEVSDRQEVNAARKAYENALKERT' A
#
# COMPACT_ATOMS: atom_id res chain seq x y z
N MET A 1 -12.96 13.71 7.70
CA MET A 1 -14.10 13.06 7.02
C MET A 1 -13.66 11.65 6.60
N GLN A 2 -14.56 10.66 6.67
CA GLN A 2 -14.32 9.27 6.24
C GLN A 2 -15.05 9.05 4.91
N GLY A 3 -14.36 8.57 3.87
CA GLY A 3 -14.95 8.29 2.57
C GLY A 3 -14.81 6.82 2.18
N ARG A 4 -15.91 6.19 1.73
CA ARG A 4 -15.98 4.78 1.33
C ARG A 4 -16.46 4.59 -0.11
N SER A 5 -16.74 5.69 -0.82
CA SER A 5 -17.11 5.69 -2.23
C SER A 5 -16.50 6.86 -2.98
N ILE A 6 -16.48 6.78 -4.31
CA ILE A 6 -15.97 7.84 -5.19
C ILE A 6 -16.77 9.15 -4.98
N ALA A 7 -18.10 9.06 -4.88
CA ALA A 7 -18.96 10.24 -4.69
C ALA A 7 -18.70 10.95 -3.35
N GLU A 8 -18.45 10.18 -2.28
CA GLU A 8 -18.08 10.74 -0.98
C GLU A 8 -16.69 11.40 -1.02
N LEU A 9 -15.75 10.83 -1.78
CA LEU A 9 -14.44 11.44 -2.00
C LEU A 9 -14.56 12.77 -2.76
N GLU A 10 -15.35 12.83 -3.84
CA GLU A 10 -15.57 14.06 -4.60
C GLU A 10 -16.15 15.18 -3.73
N THR A 11 -17.11 14.82 -2.87
CA THR A 11 -17.70 15.76 -1.89
C THR A 11 -16.65 16.24 -0.89
N ALA A 12 -15.88 15.32 -0.31
CA ALA A 12 -14.81 15.64 0.64
C ALA A 12 -13.75 16.58 0.03
N LEU A 13 -13.42 16.40 -1.26
CA LEU A 13 -12.49 17.25 -1.99
C LEU A 13 -13.05 18.65 -2.24
N ALA A 14 -14.35 18.78 -2.51
CA ALA A 14 -15.00 20.08 -2.65
C ALA A 14 -14.94 20.87 -1.32
N GLU A 15 -15.22 20.20 -0.19
CA GLU A 15 -15.13 20.78 1.15
C GLU A 15 -13.69 21.15 1.53
N ALA A 16 -12.73 20.29 1.21
CA ALA A 16 -11.31 20.53 1.47
C ALA A 16 -10.81 21.83 0.82
N ARG A 17 -11.27 22.14 -0.40
CA ARG A 17 -10.88 23.37 -1.11
C ARG A 17 -11.37 24.65 -0.44
N ALA A 18 -12.46 24.57 0.32
CA ALA A 18 -13.01 25.71 1.04
C ALA A 18 -12.41 25.88 2.45
N ALA A 19 -11.63 24.90 2.93
CA ALA A 19 -11.06 24.93 4.27
C ALA A 19 -9.90 25.95 4.39
N LYS A 20 -9.85 26.70 5.49
CA LYS A 20 -8.80 27.69 5.77
C LYS A 20 -7.51 27.09 6.35
N GLY A 21 -7.39 25.77 6.38
CA GLY A 21 -6.30 25.05 7.04
C GLY A 21 -6.19 23.62 6.51
N PRO A 22 -5.27 22.81 7.07
CA PRO A 22 -5.07 21.44 6.61
C PRO A 22 -6.37 20.63 6.76
N PHE A 23 -6.74 19.93 5.68
CA PHE A 23 -7.93 19.09 5.62
C PHE A 23 -7.53 17.65 5.33
N VAL A 24 -8.02 16.72 6.14
CA VAL A 24 -7.67 15.30 6.06
C VAL A 24 -8.90 14.48 5.68
N VAL A 25 -8.77 13.74 4.57
CA VAL A 25 -9.72 12.72 4.14
C VAL A 25 -9.13 11.36 4.48
N VAL A 26 -9.84 10.58 5.30
CA VAL A 26 -9.46 9.20 5.62
C VAL A 26 -10.26 8.28 4.72
N ILE A 27 -9.57 7.36 4.05
CA ILE A 27 -10.18 6.34 3.20
C ILE A 27 -9.85 4.99 3.83
N ASP A 28 -10.90 4.27 4.23
CA ASP A 28 -10.76 2.89 4.70
C ASP A 28 -10.44 2.00 3.48
N THR A 29 -9.19 1.56 3.35
CA THR A 29 -8.75 0.65 2.28
C THR A 29 -8.45 -0.74 2.83
N ASP A 30 -8.67 -1.77 2.01
CA ASP A 30 -8.22 -3.13 2.33
C ASP A 30 -6.67 -3.17 2.38
N PRO A 31 -6.05 -3.71 3.45
CA PRO A 31 -4.59 -3.85 3.52
C PRO A 31 -4.02 -4.91 2.55
N TYR A 32 -4.86 -5.80 2.02
CA TYR A 32 -4.49 -6.88 1.11
C TYR A 32 -4.63 -6.47 -0.36
N PRO A 33 -3.95 -7.17 -1.30
CA PRO A 33 -3.85 -6.74 -2.68
C PRO A 33 -5.18 -7.02 -3.36
N THR A 34 -5.76 -6.01 -3.99
CA THR A 34 -7.12 -6.13 -4.55
C THR A 34 -7.18 -6.14 -6.07
N THR A 35 -6.06 -6.12 -6.82
CA THR A 35 -6.13 -6.08 -8.29
C THR A 35 -5.11 -6.95 -9.02
N GLU A 36 -5.61 -7.79 -9.95
CA GLU A 36 -4.83 -8.49 -10.98
C GLU A 36 -4.12 -7.52 -11.96
N ALA A 37 -4.67 -6.32 -12.17
CA ALA A 37 -4.16 -5.34 -13.14
C ALA A 37 -3.11 -4.37 -12.57
N GLY A 38 -2.84 -4.44 -11.27
CA GLY A 38 -1.95 -3.52 -10.59
C GLY A 38 -1.56 -4.08 -9.24
N GLY A 39 -0.53 -4.91 -9.22
CA GLY A 39 0.10 -5.34 -7.98
C GLY A 39 0.68 -4.15 -7.21
N TYR A 40 1.29 -4.43 -6.07
CA TYR A 40 1.98 -3.42 -5.29
C TYR A 40 3.26 -2.98 -5.99
N TRP A 41 3.25 -1.82 -6.66
CA TRP A 41 4.45 -1.25 -7.29
C TRP A 41 5.57 -0.91 -6.27
N TRP A 42 5.27 -0.99 -4.97
CA TRP A 42 6.18 -0.79 -3.84
C TRP A 42 6.72 -2.09 -3.21
N ASP A 43 6.28 -3.29 -3.62
CA ASP A 43 6.87 -4.55 -3.12
C ASP A 43 8.20 -4.79 -3.84
N VAL A 44 9.24 -4.08 -3.40
CA VAL A 44 10.61 -4.30 -3.86
C VAL A 44 11.15 -5.52 -3.12
N ALA A 45 11.11 -6.68 -3.79
CA ALA A 45 11.63 -7.92 -3.23
C ALA A 45 13.12 -7.79 -2.84
N VAL A 46 13.53 -8.60 -1.86
CA VAL A 46 14.96 -8.75 -1.53
C VAL A 46 15.69 -9.28 -2.77
N PRO A 47 16.86 -8.74 -3.15
CA PRO A 47 17.63 -9.20 -4.30
C PRO A 47 17.83 -10.71 -4.31
N GLU A 48 17.65 -11.34 -5.46
CA GLU A 48 17.83 -12.79 -5.63
C GLU A 48 19.30 -13.21 -5.51
N VAL A 49 20.23 -12.35 -5.95
CA VAL A 49 21.68 -12.60 -5.90
C VAL A 49 22.37 -11.48 -5.13
N SER A 50 23.20 -11.84 -4.14
CA SER A 50 24.04 -10.91 -3.41
C SER A 50 25.26 -11.60 -2.80
N ASP A 51 26.40 -10.92 -2.82
CA ASP A 51 27.61 -11.36 -2.10
C ASP A 51 27.50 -11.13 -0.58
N ARG A 52 26.49 -10.37 -0.13
CA ARG A 52 26.25 -10.07 1.29
C ARG A 52 25.44 -11.17 1.94
N GLN A 53 25.97 -11.77 3.01
CA GLN A 53 25.31 -12.85 3.74
C GLN A 53 23.95 -12.42 4.34
N GLU A 54 23.85 -11.16 4.75
CA GLU A 54 22.64 -10.57 5.32
C GLU A 54 21.51 -10.49 4.29
N VAL A 55 21.83 -10.20 3.03
CA VAL A 55 20.85 -10.14 1.94
C VAL A 55 20.33 -11.53 1.61
N ASN A 56 21.21 -12.54 1.60
CA ASN A 56 20.82 -13.94 1.38
C ASN A 56 19.92 -14.47 2.52
N ALA A 57 20.19 -14.06 3.77
CA ALA A 57 19.33 -14.38 4.91
C ALA A 57 17.96 -13.68 4.80
N ALA A 58 17.94 -12.38 4.45
CA ALA A 58 16.72 -11.62 4.24
C ALA A 58 15.87 -12.20 3.09
N ARG A 59 16.51 -12.69 2.02
CA ARG A 59 15.82 -13.33 0.89
C ARG A 59 15.09 -14.61 1.32
N LYS A 60 15.75 -15.48 2.09
CA LYS A 60 15.13 -16.70 2.63
C LYS A 60 13.93 -16.38 3.53
N ALA A 61 14.05 -15.35 4.37
CA ALA A 61 12.94 -14.90 5.22
C ALA A 61 11.77 -14.38 4.39
N TYR A 62 12.05 -13.57 3.36
CA TYR A 62 11.05 -13.07 2.41
C TYR A 62 10.30 -14.20 1.70
N GLU A 63 11.03 -15.22 1.20
CA GLU A 63 10.43 -16.37 0.52
C GLU A 63 9.54 -17.21 1.44
N ASN A 64 9.90 -17.35 2.72
CA ASN A 64 9.06 -18.04 3.70
C ASN A 64 7.78 -17.26 4.00
N ALA A 65 7.89 -15.95 4.22
CA ALA A 65 6.74 -15.09 4.46
C ALA A 65 5.78 -15.05 3.25
N LEU A 66 6.31 -15.16 2.03
CA LEU A 66 5.49 -15.24 0.82
C LEU A 66 4.64 -16.51 0.77
N LYS A 67 5.20 -17.67 1.19
CA LYS A 67 4.47 -18.95 1.25
C LYS A 67 3.33 -18.94 2.27
N GLU A 68 3.51 -18.22 3.38
CA GLU A 68 2.47 -18.05 4.41
C GLU A 68 1.34 -17.11 3.99
N ARG A 69 1.55 -16.32 2.92
CA ARG A 69 0.59 -15.33 2.39
C ARG A 69 -0.32 -15.88 1.28
N THR A 70 -0.02 -17.09 0.78
CA THR A 70 -0.84 -17.86 -0.18
C THR A 70 -1.66 -18.91 0.54
#